data_AF-A0A7V5SKQ3-F1
#
_entry.id   AF-A0A7V5SKQ3-F1
#
_cell.length_a   1.000
_cell.length_b   1.000
_cell.length_c   1.000
_cell.angle_alpha   90.00
_cell.angle_beta   90.00
_cell.angle_gamma   90.00
#
_symmetry.space_group_name_H-M   'P 1'
#
loop_
_entity.id
_entity.type
_entity.pdbx_description
1 polymer ?
#
loop_
_entity_poly.entity_id
_entity_poly.type
_entity_poly.pdbx_seq_one_letter_code
_entity_poly.pdbx_strand_id
1 'polypeptide(L)'
;MELSHALQPDPRLQQLQQRCAELRQLLRQLTQQWLLLHTEEYTRRQRLYEQHFHALEQELEWLAWQTAQLRRRLELLLVKLQRGEPLTAKAMRLIEQTVEHEFARLRPRSERTAPVEPAEEELARLYRLLVKRLHPDSTGEETEEYRRYWLLVQQAYRERNVEQLRRLVRVLCEEPVGESPVCELDPLQYWQRELARLEAQVRVEQQRLRRTLAQEPFSLPLDDPEWVRQHRAELERRIAQQRAQMQWYAELLRRLSCAVAPEDLTP
;
A
#
# COMPACT_ATOMS: atom_id res chain seq x y z
N MET A 1 -20.11 -3.32 67.27
CA MET A 1 -19.65 -2.06 66.66
C MET A 1 -18.17 -2.19 66.39
N GLU A 2 -17.78 -2.56 65.18
CA GLU A 2 -16.43 -2.28 64.68
C GLU A 2 -16.56 -1.78 63.25
N LEU A 3 -15.95 -0.61 63.04
CA LEU A 3 -16.13 0.27 61.90
C LEU A 3 -15.42 -0.34 60.69
N SER A 4 -16.20 -0.85 59.75
CA SER A 4 -15.79 -1.00 58.36
C SER A 4 -15.59 0.40 57.76
N HIS A 5 -14.45 1.02 58.06
CA HIS A 5 -13.99 2.18 57.31
C HIS A 5 -13.67 1.69 55.89
N ALA A 6 -14.67 1.77 55.03
CA ALA A 6 -14.49 1.74 53.59
C ALA A 6 -13.45 2.82 53.27
N LEU A 7 -12.24 2.39 52.90
CA LEU A 7 -11.24 3.23 52.26
C LEU A 7 -11.89 3.79 50.99
N GLN A 8 -12.50 4.98 51.10
CA GLN A 8 -12.98 5.71 49.94
C GLN A 8 -11.76 5.97 49.06
N PRO A 9 -11.71 5.44 47.83
CA PRO A 9 -10.57 5.65 46.96
C PRO A 9 -10.43 7.16 46.71
N ASP A 10 -9.20 7.68 46.69
CA ASP A 10 -8.92 9.10 46.44
C ASP A 10 -9.68 9.54 45.16
N PRO A 11 -10.54 10.58 45.23
CA PRO A 11 -11.36 11.02 44.10
C PRO A 11 -10.51 11.39 42.87
N ARG A 12 -9.27 11.83 43.06
CA ARG A 12 -8.34 12.12 41.96
C ARG A 12 -7.89 10.85 41.25
N LEU A 13 -7.63 9.79 42.00
CA LEU A 13 -7.23 8.50 41.46
C LEU A 13 -8.40 7.85 40.70
N GLN A 14 -9.62 7.96 41.21
CA GLN A 14 -10.83 7.51 40.50
C GLN A 14 -11.03 8.26 39.17
N GLN A 15 -10.86 9.59 39.16
CA GLN A 15 -10.95 10.38 37.93
C GLN A 15 -9.90 9.98 36.89
N LEU A 16 -8.65 9.76 37.31
CA LEU A 16 -7.58 9.30 36.41
C LEU A 16 -7.87 7.90 35.86
N GLN A 17 -8.33 6.98 36.70
CA GLN A 17 -8.71 5.63 36.28
C GLN A 17 -9.86 5.64 35.27
N GLN A 18 -10.90 6.44 35.54
CA GLN A 18 -12.03 6.60 34.63
C GLN A 18 -11.56 7.17 33.28
N ARG A 19 -10.69 8.18 33.30
CA ARG A 19 -10.15 8.77 32.07
C ARG A 19 -9.28 7.78 31.29
N CYS A 20 -8.45 6.98 31.96
CA CYS A 20 -7.70 5.91 31.32
C CYS A 20 -8.63 4.85 30.71
N ALA A 21 -9.73 4.49 31.38
CA ALA A 21 -10.71 3.55 30.85
C ALA A 21 -11.40 4.10 29.57
N GLU A 22 -11.80 5.38 29.57
CA GLU A 22 -12.34 6.07 28.39
C GLU A 22 -11.35 6.07 27.22
N LEU A 23 -10.08 6.41 27.47
CA LEU A 23 -9.05 6.42 26.43
C LEU A 23 -8.78 5.01 25.88
N ARG A 24 -8.80 3.98 26.73
CA ARG A 24 -8.70 2.58 26.29
C ARG A 24 -9.90 2.15 25.45
N GLN A 25 -11.10 2.61 25.78
CA GLN A 25 -12.29 2.37 24.95
C GLN A 25 -12.16 3.07 23.59
N LEU A 26 -11.70 4.32 23.58
CA LEU A 26 -11.48 5.08 22.35
C LEU A 26 -10.41 4.40 21.46
N LEU A 27 -9.29 3.93 22.03
CA LEU A 27 -8.27 3.19 21.30
C LEU A 27 -8.82 1.92 20.64
N ARG A 28 -9.69 1.20 21.36
CA ARG A 28 -10.40 0.03 20.80
C ARG A 28 -11.28 0.42 19.62
N GLN A 29 -12.06 1.50 19.74
CA GLN A 29 -12.91 2.01 18.65
C GLN A 29 -12.08 2.45 17.42
N LEU A 30 -10.98 3.17 17.63
CA LEU A 30 -10.10 3.61 16.54
C LEU A 30 -9.46 2.41 15.82
N THR A 31 -9.10 1.39 16.57
CA THR A 31 -8.55 0.16 16.02
C THR A 31 -9.61 -0.61 15.22
N GLN A 32 -10.83 -0.73 15.74
CA GLN A 32 -11.95 -1.33 15.01
C GLN A 32 -12.26 -0.57 13.70
N GLN A 33 -12.30 0.77 13.74
CA GLN A 33 -12.48 1.59 12.54
C GLN A 33 -11.36 1.37 11.53
N TRP A 34 -10.11 1.34 12.00
CA TRP A 34 -8.96 1.08 11.14
C TRP A 34 -9.08 -0.31 10.47
N LEU A 35 -9.50 -1.32 11.22
CA LEU A 35 -9.69 -2.68 10.71
C LEU A 35 -10.78 -2.74 9.63
N LEU A 36 -11.97 -2.20 9.89
CA LEU A 36 -13.06 -2.14 8.91
C LEU A 36 -12.62 -1.46 7.62
N LEU A 37 -11.88 -0.34 7.75
CA LEU A 37 -11.32 0.36 6.62
C LEU A 37 -10.37 -0.53 5.82
N HIS A 38 -9.49 -1.29 6.45
CA HIS A 38 -8.44 -2.04 5.74
C HIS A 38 -8.87 -3.40 5.21
N THR A 39 -9.99 -3.98 5.67
CA THR A 39 -10.41 -5.31 5.20
C THR A 39 -11.58 -5.28 4.23
N GLU A 40 -12.67 -4.60 4.59
CA GLU A 40 -13.89 -4.60 3.78
C GLU A 40 -13.92 -3.42 2.83
N GLU A 41 -13.74 -2.21 3.36
CA GLU A 41 -13.85 -0.97 2.59
C GLU A 41 -12.68 -0.78 1.62
N TYR A 42 -11.44 -1.05 2.06
CA TYR A 42 -10.27 -1.00 1.18
C TYR A 42 -10.45 -1.95 0.01
N THR A 43 -10.75 -3.21 0.27
CA THR A 43 -10.90 -4.24 -0.77
C THR A 43 -12.05 -3.93 -1.71
N ARG A 44 -13.15 -3.35 -1.19
CA ARG A 44 -14.28 -2.91 -2.02
C ARG A 44 -13.88 -1.74 -2.92
N ARG A 45 -13.32 -0.67 -2.36
CA ARG A 45 -12.94 0.54 -3.11
C ARG A 45 -11.80 0.27 -4.09
N GLN A 46 -10.83 -0.55 -3.71
CA GLN A 46 -9.77 -1.02 -4.59
C GLN A 46 -10.33 -1.81 -5.78
N ARG A 47 -11.28 -2.72 -5.56
CA ARG A 47 -11.95 -3.44 -6.66
C ARG A 47 -12.72 -2.50 -7.58
N LEU A 48 -13.43 -1.52 -7.05
CA LEU A 48 -14.13 -0.52 -7.86
C LEU A 48 -13.15 0.29 -8.71
N TYR A 49 -12.04 0.74 -8.11
CA TYR A 49 -10.97 1.42 -8.83
C TYR A 49 -10.42 0.54 -9.96
N GLU A 50 -10.09 -0.72 -9.64
CA GLU A 50 -9.52 -1.66 -10.60
C GLU A 50 -10.46 -1.94 -11.77
N GLN A 51 -11.74 -2.12 -11.50
CA GLN A 51 -12.77 -2.33 -12.52
C GLN A 51 -12.92 -1.13 -13.46
N HIS A 52 -12.78 0.08 -12.95
CA HIS A 52 -13.02 1.30 -13.75
C HIS A 52 -11.79 1.78 -14.50
N PHE A 53 -10.60 1.71 -13.91
CA PHE A 53 -9.44 2.46 -14.40
C PHE A 53 -8.23 1.58 -14.74
N HIS A 54 -8.04 0.45 -14.07
CA HIS A 54 -6.76 -0.29 -14.14
C HIS A 54 -6.37 -0.70 -15.56
N ALA A 55 -7.33 -1.19 -16.35
CA ALA A 55 -7.05 -1.57 -17.74
C ALA A 55 -6.59 -0.37 -18.60
N LEU A 56 -7.19 0.80 -18.38
CA LEU A 56 -6.84 2.03 -19.09
C LEU A 56 -5.47 2.56 -18.65
N GLU A 57 -5.17 2.52 -17.36
CA GLU A 57 -3.87 2.91 -16.82
C GLU A 57 -2.74 2.01 -17.33
N GLN A 58 -2.95 0.69 -17.28
CA GLN A 58 -2.00 -0.28 -17.84
C GLN A 58 -1.75 -0.03 -19.31
N GLU A 59 -2.80 0.25 -20.08
CA GLU A 59 -2.67 0.55 -21.49
C GLU A 59 -1.87 1.85 -21.72
N LEU A 60 -2.17 2.88 -20.94
CA LEU A 60 -1.45 4.15 -20.99
C LEU A 60 0.04 3.97 -20.65
N GLU A 61 0.35 3.24 -19.59
CA GLU A 61 1.74 2.93 -19.20
C GLU A 61 2.47 2.18 -20.32
N TRP A 62 1.82 1.16 -20.89
CA TRP A 62 2.39 0.38 -21.99
C TRP A 62 2.66 1.24 -23.23
N LEU A 63 1.68 2.06 -23.63
CA LEU A 63 1.83 2.97 -24.77
C LEU A 63 2.91 4.03 -24.53
N ALA A 64 3.00 4.56 -23.32
CA ALA A 64 4.04 5.52 -22.95
C ALA A 64 5.43 4.88 -23.03
N TRP A 65 5.57 3.65 -22.55
CA TRP A 65 6.81 2.89 -22.65
C TRP A 65 7.22 2.64 -24.11
N GLN A 66 6.30 2.15 -24.95
CA GLN A 66 6.53 1.95 -26.39
C GLN A 66 6.94 3.25 -27.09
N THR A 67 6.24 4.35 -26.79
CA THR A 67 6.55 5.65 -27.37
C THR A 67 7.94 6.14 -26.96
N ALA A 68 8.33 5.94 -25.69
CA ALA A 68 9.66 6.30 -25.21
C ALA A 68 10.76 5.49 -25.91
N GLN A 69 10.54 4.20 -26.17
CA GLN A 69 11.47 3.38 -26.95
C GLN A 69 11.62 3.90 -28.38
N LEU A 70 10.51 4.16 -29.08
CA LEU A 70 10.54 4.68 -30.45
C LEU A 70 11.26 6.03 -30.52
N ARG A 71 10.94 6.93 -29.58
CA ARG A 71 11.60 8.23 -29.47
C ARG A 71 13.10 8.07 -29.25
N ARG A 72 13.52 7.17 -28.36
CA ARG A 72 14.95 6.93 -28.09
C ARG A 72 15.68 6.39 -29.32
N ARG A 73 15.07 5.45 -30.05
CA ARG A 73 15.62 4.94 -31.33
C ARG A 73 15.81 6.08 -32.32
N LEU A 74 14.80 6.94 -32.45
CA LEU A 74 14.85 8.09 -33.34
C LEU A 74 15.98 9.05 -32.96
N GLU A 75 16.12 9.40 -31.68
CA GLU A 75 17.20 10.27 -31.20
C GLU A 75 18.59 9.72 -31.57
N LEU A 76 18.82 8.42 -31.37
CA LEU A 76 20.09 7.78 -31.71
C LEU A 76 20.36 7.78 -33.22
N LEU A 77 19.33 7.56 -34.04
CA LEU A 77 19.46 7.61 -35.50
C LEU A 77 19.74 9.03 -36.00
N LEU A 78 19.04 10.03 -35.44
CA LEU A 78 19.26 11.44 -35.80
C LEU A 78 20.67 11.90 -35.45
N VAL A 79 21.21 11.49 -34.29
CA VAL A 79 22.60 11.80 -33.92
C VAL A 79 23.59 11.21 -34.92
N LYS A 80 23.38 9.98 -35.40
CA LYS A 80 24.23 9.38 -36.44
C LYS A 80 24.14 10.13 -37.77
N LEU A 81 22.93 10.49 -38.18
CA LEU A 81 22.69 11.26 -39.41
C LEU A 81 23.38 12.64 -39.34
N GLN A 82 23.29 13.33 -38.21
CA GLN A 82 23.96 14.62 -37.99
C GLN A 82 25.49 14.53 -38.05
N ARG A 83 26.06 13.37 -37.69
CA ARG A 83 27.50 13.09 -37.82
C ARG A 83 27.93 12.69 -39.23
N GLY A 84 26.98 12.57 -40.17
CA GLY A 84 27.24 12.11 -41.53
C GLY A 84 27.58 10.61 -41.62
N GLU A 85 27.31 9.83 -40.58
CA GLU A 85 27.50 8.37 -40.61
C GLU A 85 26.38 7.71 -41.45
N PRO A 86 26.70 6.75 -42.33
CA PRO A 86 25.68 6.03 -43.08
C PRO A 86 24.79 5.23 -42.12
N LEU A 87 23.48 5.28 -42.36
CA LEU A 87 22.50 4.46 -41.63
C LEU A 87 22.54 3.03 -42.16
N THR A 88 23.56 2.26 -41.78
CA THR A 88 23.69 0.86 -42.22
C THR A 88 22.77 -0.07 -41.42
N ALA A 89 22.43 -1.23 -41.99
CA ALA A 89 21.63 -2.24 -41.29
C ALA A 89 22.28 -2.70 -39.98
N LYS A 90 23.62 -2.73 -39.93
CA LYS A 90 24.40 -3.06 -38.72
C LYS A 90 24.25 -1.98 -37.63
N ALA A 91 24.30 -0.70 -38.02
CA ALA A 91 24.12 0.42 -37.09
C ALA A 91 22.70 0.43 -36.50
N MET A 92 21.68 0.13 -37.31
CA MET A 92 20.29 0.01 -36.84
C MET A 92 20.13 -1.12 -35.82
N ARG A 93 20.70 -2.31 -36.09
CA ARG A 93 20.65 -3.44 -35.14
C ARG A 93 21.32 -3.12 -33.81
N LEU A 94 22.45 -2.41 -33.83
CA LEU A 94 23.14 -2.00 -32.61
C LEU A 94 22.33 -1.00 -31.78
N ILE A 95 21.66 -0.06 -32.45
CA ILE A 95 20.74 0.89 -31.79
C ILE A 95 19.57 0.13 -31.17
N GLU A 96 18.97 -0.81 -31.89
CA GLU A 96 17.86 -1.63 -31.38
C GLU A 96 18.26 -2.37 -30.10
N GLN A 97 19.42 -3.05 -30.10
CA GLN A 97 19.95 -3.76 -28.94
C GLN A 97 20.25 -2.83 -27.75
N THR A 98 20.77 -1.64 -28.03
CA THR A 98 21.08 -0.64 -26.99
C THR A 98 19.80 -0.17 -26.32
N VAL A 99 18.78 0.17 -27.11
CA VAL A 99 17.47 0.61 -26.59
C VAL A 99 16.79 -0.53 -25.84
N GLU A 100 16.83 -1.76 -26.33
CA GLU A 100 16.26 -2.90 -25.62
C GLU A 100 16.92 -3.09 -24.26
N HIS A 101 18.24 -2.99 -24.17
CA HIS A 101 18.97 -3.09 -22.91
C HIS A 101 18.65 -1.94 -21.93
N GLU A 102 18.62 -0.69 -22.42
CA GLU A 102 18.26 0.49 -21.63
C GLU A 102 16.87 0.32 -20.99
N PHE A 103 15.90 -0.21 -21.74
CA PHE A 103 14.50 -0.32 -21.32
C PHE A 103 14.13 -1.65 -20.67
N ALA A 104 14.99 -2.68 -20.71
CA ALA A 104 14.74 -3.98 -20.08
C ALA A 104 14.45 -3.86 -18.57
N ARG A 105 15.12 -2.94 -17.87
CA ARG A 105 14.90 -2.68 -16.43
C ARG A 105 13.69 -1.80 -16.15
N LEU A 106 13.20 -1.08 -17.16
CA LEU A 106 12.12 -0.10 -17.07
C LEU A 106 10.80 -0.64 -17.62
N ARG A 107 10.68 -1.96 -17.79
CA ARG A 107 9.41 -2.57 -18.21
C ARG A 107 8.26 -2.15 -17.29
N PRO A 108 7.08 -1.83 -17.86
CA PRO A 108 5.92 -1.39 -17.11
C PRO A 108 5.51 -2.46 -16.08
N ARG A 109 4.84 -2.02 -15.02
CA ARG A 109 4.48 -2.89 -13.89
C ARG A 109 3.58 -4.05 -14.32
N SER A 110 2.77 -3.85 -15.35
CA SER A 110 1.93 -4.88 -16.00
C SER A 110 2.72 -6.06 -16.56
N GLU A 111 4.00 -5.88 -16.92
CA GLU A 111 4.87 -6.95 -17.45
C GLU A 111 5.87 -7.47 -16.40
N ARG A 112 5.90 -6.89 -15.20
CA ARG A 112 6.77 -7.38 -14.11
C ARG A 112 6.07 -8.54 -13.41
N THR A 113 6.55 -9.76 -13.61
CA THR A 113 6.25 -10.88 -12.69
C THR A 113 6.78 -10.51 -11.32
N ALA A 114 5.88 -10.42 -10.32
CA ALA A 114 6.23 -9.99 -8.97
C ALA A 114 7.36 -10.86 -8.39
N PRO A 115 8.44 -10.26 -7.85
CA PRO A 115 9.40 -11.00 -7.04
C PRO A 115 8.71 -11.40 -5.73
N VAL A 116 8.71 -12.69 -5.41
CA VAL A 116 8.33 -13.18 -4.09
C VAL A 116 9.55 -13.02 -3.19
N GLU A 117 9.56 -11.99 -2.35
CA GLU A 117 10.60 -11.78 -1.34
C GLU A 117 10.21 -12.37 0.03
N PRO A 118 11.20 -12.73 0.87
CA PRO A 118 11.05 -13.61 2.03
C PRO A 118 10.49 -12.85 3.24
N ALA A 119 9.17 -12.68 3.28
CA ALA A 119 8.43 -12.24 4.48
C ALA A 119 7.76 -13.41 5.23
N GLU A 120 8.02 -14.66 4.83
CA GLU A 120 7.25 -15.83 5.27
C GLU A 120 7.53 -16.28 6.71
N GLU A 121 8.78 -16.14 7.19
CA GLU A 121 9.15 -16.58 8.54
C GLU A 121 8.54 -15.69 9.63
N GLU A 122 8.57 -14.37 9.43
CA GLU A 122 7.95 -13.41 10.34
C GLU A 122 6.42 -13.54 10.33
N LEU A 123 5.84 -13.67 9.13
CA LEU A 123 4.40 -13.87 8.96
C LEU A 123 3.92 -15.13 9.69
N ALA A 124 4.63 -16.26 9.53
CA ALA A 124 4.30 -17.51 10.20
C ALA A 124 4.43 -17.42 11.73
N ARG A 125 5.44 -16.69 12.22
CA ARG A 125 5.64 -16.46 13.67
C ARG A 125 4.50 -15.65 14.27
N LEU A 126 4.14 -14.52 13.67
CA LEU A 126 3.08 -13.63 14.16
C LEU A 126 1.71 -14.30 14.10
N TYR A 127 1.43 -15.04 13.01
CA TYR A 127 0.20 -15.80 12.87
C TYR A 127 0.04 -16.89 13.93
N ARG A 128 1.09 -17.69 14.19
CA ARG A 128 1.06 -18.72 15.23
C ARG A 128 0.80 -18.14 16.63
N LEU A 129 1.34 -16.95 16.92
CA LEU A 129 1.16 -16.28 18.19
C LEU A 129 -0.29 -15.79 18.38
N LEU A 130 -0.87 -15.23 17.33
CA LEU A 130 -2.28 -14.79 17.30
C LEU A 130 -3.26 -15.96 17.38
N VAL A 131 -3.00 -17.03 16.61
CA VAL A 131 -3.85 -18.21 16.58
C VAL A 131 -3.90 -18.92 17.94
N LYS A 132 -2.77 -19.02 18.64
CA LYS A 132 -2.71 -19.61 19.98
C LYS A 132 -3.52 -18.84 21.04
N ARG A 133 -3.70 -17.53 20.87
CA ARG A 133 -4.39 -16.67 21.84
C ARG A 133 -5.87 -16.46 21.52
N LEU A 134 -6.23 -16.51 20.24
CA LEU A 134 -7.60 -16.33 19.75
C LEU A 134 -8.29 -17.67 19.45
N HIS A 135 -7.69 -18.80 19.81
CA HIS A 135 -8.31 -20.11 19.61
C HIS A 135 -9.56 -20.23 20.48
N PRO A 136 -10.69 -20.73 19.95
CA PRO A 136 -11.94 -20.90 20.71
C PRO A 136 -11.78 -21.75 21.99
N ASP A 137 -10.79 -22.65 22.02
CA ASP A 137 -10.49 -23.46 23.22
C ASP A 137 -9.79 -22.69 24.36
N SER A 138 -9.26 -21.50 24.11
CA SER A 138 -8.49 -20.70 25.10
C SER A 138 -9.32 -19.61 25.79
N THR A 139 -10.45 -19.22 25.21
CA THR A 139 -11.34 -18.16 25.71
C THR A 139 -12.75 -18.72 25.74
N GLY A 140 -13.20 -19.18 26.92
CA GLY A 140 -14.51 -19.81 27.12
C GLY A 140 -15.73 -18.89 26.92
N GLU A 141 -15.55 -17.69 26.37
CA GLU A 141 -16.61 -16.73 26.03
C GLU A 141 -16.45 -16.26 24.57
N GLU A 142 -17.29 -16.78 23.68
CA GLU A 142 -17.31 -16.40 22.27
C GLU A 142 -18.03 -15.06 22.07
N THR A 143 -17.38 -13.94 22.41
CA THR A 143 -17.90 -12.62 22.06
C THR A 143 -17.82 -12.40 20.54
N GLU A 144 -18.79 -11.72 19.93
CA GLU A 144 -18.78 -11.42 18.48
C GLU A 144 -17.48 -10.72 18.02
N GLU A 145 -16.87 -9.94 18.91
CA GLU A 145 -15.59 -9.28 18.69
C GLU A 145 -14.44 -10.28 18.47
N TYR A 146 -14.41 -11.39 19.20
CA TYR A 146 -13.39 -12.45 19.05
C TYR A 146 -13.49 -13.12 17.69
N ARG A 147 -14.71 -13.43 17.22
CA ARG A 147 -14.93 -14.01 15.89
C ARG A 147 -14.43 -13.07 14.78
N ARG A 148 -14.63 -11.76 14.94
CA ARG A 148 -14.12 -10.74 14.00
C ARG A 148 -12.59 -10.70 14.00
N TYR A 149 -11.93 -10.65 15.15
CA TYR A 149 -10.46 -10.68 15.21
C TYR A 149 -9.89 -11.97 14.62
N TRP A 150 -10.52 -13.12 14.85
CA TRP A 150 -10.11 -14.40 14.26
C TRP A 150 -10.13 -14.37 12.73
N LEU A 151 -11.22 -13.89 12.12
CA LEU A 151 -11.32 -13.74 10.66
C LEU A 151 -10.24 -12.80 10.11
N LEU A 152 -9.94 -11.71 10.82
CA LEU A 152 -8.93 -10.74 10.44
C LEU A 152 -7.50 -11.30 10.48
N VAL A 153 -7.18 -12.12 11.48
CA VAL A 153 -5.88 -12.82 11.56
C VAL A 153 -5.72 -13.77 10.38
N GLN A 154 -6.78 -14.51 10.02
CA GLN A 154 -6.76 -15.39 8.86
C GLN A 154 -6.62 -14.62 7.54
N GLN A 155 -7.31 -13.48 7.39
CA GLN A 155 -7.23 -12.65 6.20
C GLN A 155 -5.84 -12.00 6.05
N ALA A 156 -5.31 -11.40 7.12
CA ALA A 156 -3.97 -10.79 7.13
C ALA A 156 -2.86 -11.80 6.79
N TYR A 157 -3.01 -13.06 7.23
CA TYR A 157 -2.10 -14.14 6.85
C TYR A 157 -2.20 -14.52 5.37
N ARG A 158 -3.42 -14.63 4.83
CA ARG A 158 -3.66 -14.92 3.40
C ARG A 158 -3.10 -13.81 2.49
N GLU A 159 -3.24 -12.55 2.89
CA GLU A 159 -2.78 -11.38 2.14
C GLU A 159 -1.29 -11.06 2.35
N ARG A 160 -0.57 -11.90 3.11
CA ARG A 160 0.85 -11.69 3.49
C ARG A 160 1.11 -10.34 4.18
N ASN A 161 0.12 -9.79 4.89
CA ASN A 161 0.19 -8.47 5.50
C ASN A 161 0.80 -8.53 6.91
N VAL A 162 2.14 -8.55 6.97
CA VAL A 162 2.93 -8.63 8.21
C VAL A 162 2.62 -7.49 9.18
N GLU A 163 2.40 -6.28 8.66
CA GLU A 163 2.09 -5.09 9.48
C GLU A 163 0.73 -5.20 10.18
N GLN A 164 -0.26 -5.81 9.52
CA GLN A 164 -1.57 -6.06 10.12
C GLN A 164 -1.48 -7.13 11.22
N LEU A 165 -0.69 -8.19 11.01
CA LEU A 165 -0.42 -9.20 12.04
C LEU A 165 0.31 -8.60 13.25
N ARG A 166 1.33 -7.74 13.05
CA ARG A 166 2.05 -7.05 14.15
C ARG A 166 1.10 -6.20 15.00
N ARG A 167 0.13 -5.51 14.38
CA ARG A 167 -0.84 -4.68 15.11
C ARG A 167 -1.85 -5.50 15.89
N LEU A 168 -2.35 -6.58 15.29
CA LEU A 168 -3.23 -7.51 15.99
C LEU A 168 -2.50 -8.11 17.20
N VAL A 169 -1.20 -8.43 17.07
CA VAL A 169 -0.39 -8.88 18.21
C VAL A 169 -0.30 -7.79 19.28
N ARG A 170 -0.12 -6.53 18.91
CA ARG A 170 -0.06 -5.44 19.89
C ARG A 170 -1.38 -5.20 20.61
N VAL A 171 -2.50 -5.30 19.90
CA VAL A 171 -3.84 -5.03 20.45
C VAL A 171 -4.36 -6.21 21.29
N LEU A 172 -4.06 -7.44 20.85
CA LEU A 172 -4.61 -8.67 21.43
C LEU A 172 -3.62 -9.39 22.36
N CYS A 173 -2.32 -9.11 22.21
CA CYS A 173 -1.24 -9.72 23.00
C CYS A 173 -0.41 -8.70 23.79
N GLU A 174 -0.86 -7.45 23.95
CA GLU A 174 -0.38 -6.64 25.09
C GLU A 174 -0.86 -7.29 26.40
N GLU A 175 -0.14 -8.32 26.84
CA GLU A 175 0.25 -8.39 28.23
C GLU A 175 1.00 -7.09 28.55
N PRO A 176 0.79 -6.49 29.73
CA PRO A 176 1.61 -5.37 30.16
C PRO A 176 3.06 -5.84 30.02
N VAL A 177 3.83 -5.22 29.11
CA VAL A 177 5.25 -5.53 28.99
C VAL A 177 5.81 -5.39 30.39
N GLY A 178 6.21 -6.55 30.94
CA GLY A 178 6.73 -6.65 32.27
C GLY A 178 7.99 -5.84 32.35
N GLU A 179 7.89 -4.69 32.97
CA GLU A 179 8.68 -4.44 34.15
C GLU A 179 7.65 -4.22 35.26
N SER A 180 7.60 -5.14 36.22
CA SER A 180 7.36 -4.69 37.58
C SER A 180 8.63 -3.95 37.99
N PRO A 181 8.67 -2.60 38.04
CA PRO A 181 9.31 -2.01 39.19
C PRO A 181 8.33 -2.27 40.33
N VAL A 182 8.50 -3.39 41.03
CA VAL A 182 8.31 -3.31 42.47
C VAL A 182 9.37 -2.31 42.92
N CYS A 183 9.00 -1.02 42.97
CA CYS A 183 9.64 0.07 43.70
C CYS A 183 8.82 1.36 43.52
N GLU A 184 7.98 1.66 44.52
CA GLU A 184 7.79 3.02 45.06
C GLU A 184 7.30 4.16 44.15
N LEU A 185 6.44 3.90 43.17
CA LEU A 185 5.69 5.00 42.53
C LEU A 185 4.35 5.19 43.24
N ASP A 186 4.11 6.42 43.72
CA ASP A 186 2.80 6.87 44.19
C ASP A 186 1.74 6.46 43.15
N PRO A 187 0.66 5.76 43.55
CA PRO A 187 -0.43 5.37 42.66
C PRO A 187 -0.90 6.49 41.73
N LEU A 188 -0.87 7.75 42.19
CA LEU A 188 -1.20 8.91 41.38
C LEU A 188 -0.24 9.10 40.18
N GLN A 189 1.06 8.95 40.39
CA GLN A 189 2.09 9.11 39.35
C GLN A 189 2.02 7.99 38.31
N TYR A 190 1.70 6.76 38.73
CA TYR A 190 1.46 5.66 37.81
C TYR A 190 0.31 5.97 36.84
N TRP A 191 -0.85 6.37 37.37
CA TRP A 191 -2.02 6.67 36.55
C TRP A 191 -1.83 7.91 35.65
N GLN A 192 -1.05 8.91 36.09
CA GLN A 192 -0.69 10.05 35.24
C GLN A 192 0.22 9.65 34.06
N ARG A 193 1.21 8.78 34.29
CA ARG A 193 2.06 8.25 33.21
C ARG A 193 1.26 7.40 32.23
N GLU A 194 0.38 6.55 32.74
CA GLU A 194 -0.49 5.72 31.93
C GLU A 194 -1.46 6.58 31.08
N LEU A 195 -2.03 7.64 31.66
CA LEU A 195 -2.87 8.59 30.94
C LEU A 195 -2.10 9.28 29.81
N ALA A 196 -0.90 9.79 30.09
CA ALA A 196 -0.06 10.43 29.08
C ALA A 196 0.31 9.46 27.93
N ARG A 197 0.61 8.19 28.27
CA ARG A 197 0.86 7.13 27.28
C ARG A 197 -0.37 6.88 26.40
N LEU A 198 -1.55 6.71 27.00
CA LEU A 198 -2.80 6.45 26.28
C LEU A 198 -3.19 7.64 25.38
N GLU A 199 -3.04 8.87 25.87
CA GLU A 199 -3.30 10.08 25.06
C GLU A 199 -2.36 10.17 23.85
N ALA A 200 -1.07 9.87 24.03
CA ALA A 200 -0.12 9.82 22.93
C ALA A 200 -0.50 8.75 21.90
N GLN A 201 -0.87 7.55 22.35
CA GLN A 201 -1.33 6.47 21.47
C GLN A 201 -2.59 6.87 20.69
N VAL A 202 -3.57 7.50 21.34
CA VAL A 202 -4.80 7.97 20.70
C VAL A 202 -4.49 8.97 19.59
N ARG A 203 -3.62 9.94 19.86
CA ARG A 203 -3.23 10.96 18.86
C ARG A 203 -2.58 10.33 17.64
N VAL A 204 -1.68 9.36 17.85
CA VAL A 204 -1.00 8.65 16.77
C VAL A 204 -2.00 7.87 15.91
N GLU A 205 -2.90 7.10 16.54
CA GLU A 205 -3.88 6.30 15.80
C GLU A 205 -4.90 7.19 15.05
N GLN A 206 -5.33 8.30 15.64
CA GLN A 206 -6.19 9.28 14.95
C GLN A 206 -5.49 9.92 13.75
N GLN A 207 -4.23 10.35 13.90
CA GLN A 207 -3.48 10.93 12.81
C GLN A 207 -3.25 9.91 11.69
N ARG A 208 -3.03 8.64 12.06
CA ARG A 208 -2.87 7.55 11.10
C ARG A 208 -4.15 7.30 10.32
N LEU A 209 -5.31 7.20 10.98
CA LEU A 209 -6.60 7.06 10.33
C LEU A 209 -6.87 8.19 9.34
N ARG A 210 -6.60 9.44 9.74
CA ARG A 210 -6.72 10.60 8.85
C ARG A 210 -5.82 10.48 7.63
N ARG A 211 -4.58 10.03 7.79
CA ARG A 211 -3.65 9.80 6.67
C ARG A 211 -4.15 8.69 5.75
N THR A 212 -4.65 7.57 6.29
CA THR A 212 -5.21 6.49 5.49
C THR A 212 -6.40 6.98 4.66
N LEU A 213 -7.33 7.71 5.28
CA LEU A 213 -8.51 8.23 4.58
C LEU A 213 -8.16 9.29 3.50
N ALA A 214 -7.04 9.98 3.67
CA ALA A 214 -6.54 10.96 2.71
C ALA A 214 -5.75 10.32 1.55
N GLN A 215 -5.39 9.04 1.64
CA GLN A 215 -4.68 8.32 0.59
C GLN A 215 -5.66 7.61 -0.34
N GLU A 216 -5.23 7.40 -1.59
CA GLU A 216 -5.96 6.55 -2.53
C GLU A 216 -5.97 5.10 -2.03
N PRO A 217 -7.06 4.34 -2.20
CA PRO A 217 -8.28 4.65 -2.95
C PRO A 217 -9.35 5.42 -2.15
N PHE A 218 -9.09 5.81 -0.89
CA PHE A 218 -10.11 6.38 -0.01
C PHE A 218 -10.45 7.85 -0.28
N SER A 219 -9.50 8.62 -0.79
CA SER A 219 -9.69 10.01 -1.16
C SER A 219 -10.53 10.20 -2.44
N LEU A 220 -10.67 9.16 -3.26
CA LEU A 220 -11.32 9.25 -4.57
C LEU A 220 -12.84 9.04 -4.48
N PRO A 221 -13.67 9.88 -5.11
CA PRO A 221 -15.12 9.74 -5.11
C PRO A 221 -15.55 8.63 -6.10
N LEU A 222 -15.19 7.38 -5.78
CA LEU A 222 -15.51 6.20 -6.59
C LEU A 222 -17.01 5.85 -6.59
N ASP A 223 -17.75 6.36 -5.61
CA ASP A 223 -19.21 6.18 -5.54
C ASP A 223 -19.97 7.21 -6.43
N ASP A 224 -19.29 8.25 -6.93
CA ASP A 224 -19.89 9.23 -7.84
C ASP A 224 -19.72 8.78 -9.31
N PRO A 225 -20.82 8.39 -9.99
CA PRO A 225 -20.76 7.92 -11.38
C PRO A 225 -20.35 9.02 -12.36
N GLU A 226 -20.62 10.30 -12.05
CA GLU A 226 -20.24 11.40 -12.94
C GLU A 226 -18.74 11.62 -12.93
N TRP A 227 -18.13 11.61 -11.75
CA TRP A 227 -16.69 11.69 -11.59
C TRP A 227 -15.99 10.51 -12.28
N VAL A 228 -16.46 9.29 -12.06
CA VAL A 228 -15.90 8.08 -12.71
C VAL A 228 -15.93 8.22 -14.23
N ARG A 229 -17.06 8.68 -14.80
CA ARG A 229 -17.21 8.92 -16.25
C ARG A 229 -16.24 9.98 -16.75
N GLN A 230 -16.09 11.09 -16.03
CA GLN A 230 -15.17 12.17 -16.41
C GLN A 230 -13.72 11.71 -16.38
N HIS A 231 -13.31 11.05 -15.30
CA HIS A 231 -11.94 10.56 -15.15
C HIS A 231 -11.61 9.48 -16.18
N ARG A 232 -12.54 8.56 -16.46
CA ARG A 232 -12.41 7.59 -17.54
C ARG A 232 -12.22 8.27 -18.90
N ALA A 233 -13.05 9.26 -19.22
CA ALA A 233 -12.94 10.00 -20.48
C ALA A 233 -11.60 10.75 -20.59
N GLU A 234 -11.05 11.23 -19.47
CA GLU A 234 -9.70 11.81 -19.43
C GLU A 234 -8.61 10.78 -19.75
N LEU A 235 -8.65 9.60 -19.14
CA LEU A 235 -7.71 8.50 -19.43
C LEU A 235 -7.81 8.07 -20.89
N GLU A 236 -9.02 7.90 -21.43
CA GLU A 236 -9.23 7.54 -22.84
C GLU A 236 -8.68 8.62 -23.79
N ARG A 237 -8.84 9.91 -23.47
CA ARG A 237 -8.23 11.00 -24.24
C ARG A 237 -6.70 10.94 -24.20
N ARG A 238 -6.11 10.69 -23.04
CA ARG A 238 -4.65 10.54 -22.89
C ARG A 238 -4.13 9.33 -23.67
N ILE A 239 -4.84 8.21 -23.65
CA ILE A 239 -4.53 7.02 -24.46
C ILE A 239 -4.57 7.38 -25.94
N ALA A 240 -5.61 8.07 -26.42
CA ALA A 240 -5.72 8.47 -27.81
C ALA A 240 -4.55 9.38 -28.25
N GLN A 241 -4.17 10.35 -27.40
CA GLN A 241 -3.00 11.21 -27.63
C GLN A 241 -1.71 10.40 -27.68
N GLN A 242 -1.51 9.48 -26.75
CA GLN A 242 -0.31 8.64 -26.68
C GLN A 242 -0.21 7.71 -27.90
N ARG A 243 -1.32 7.09 -28.33
CA ARG A 243 -1.39 6.28 -29.55
C ARG A 243 -1.03 7.10 -30.79
N ALA A 244 -1.55 8.33 -30.91
CA ALA A 244 -1.21 9.21 -32.02
C ALA A 244 0.28 9.58 -32.04
N GLN A 245 0.87 9.88 -30.87
CA GLN A 245 2.31 10.11 -30.75
C GLN A 245 3.13 8.88 -31.15
N MET A 246 2.77 7.70 -30.63
CA MET A 246 3.43 6.44 -30.96
C MET A 246 3.42 6.19 -32.48
N GLN A 247 2.26 6.36 -33.12
CA GLN A 247 2.11 6.22 -34.58
C GLN A 247 2.99 7.23 -35.35
N TRP A 248 3.04 8.48 -34.90
CA TRP A 248 3.88 9.51 -35.50
C TRP A 248 5.37 9.14 -35.44
N TYR A 249 5.87 8.72 -34.27
CA TYR A 249 7.26 8.27 -34.13
C TYR A 249 7.56 7.03 -34.97
N ALA A 250 6.66 6.06 -35.00
CA ALA A 250 6.81 4.84 -35.80
C ALA A 250 6.88 5.15 -37.31
N GLU A 251 6.02 6.04 -37.80
CA GLU A 251 6.03 6.46 -39.20
C GLU A 251 7.32 7.21 -39.56
N LEU A 252 7.81 8.06 -38.67
CA LEU A 252 9.06 8.80 -38.89
C LEU A 252 10.27 7.85 -38.92
N LEU A 253 10.33 6.88 -38.00
CA LEU A 253 11.33 5.81 -38.03
C LEU A 253 11.24 4.98 -39.33
N ARG A 254 10.03 4.64 -39.78
CA ARG A 254 9.81 3.92 -41.04
C ARG A 254 10.41 4.69 -42.22
N ARG A 255 10.14 5.99 -42.33
CA ARG A 255 10.70 6.85 -43.38
C ARG A 255 12.22 6.91 -43.35
N LEU A 256 12.82 7.02 -42.16
CA LEU A 256 14.27 6.99 -42.01
C LEU A 256 14.86 5.63 -42.37
N SER A 257 14.17 4.53 -42.03
CA SER A 257 14.60 3.18 -42.38
C SER A 257 14.51 2.89 -43.88
N CYS A 258 13.55 3.48 -44.60
CA CYS A 258 13.48 3.38 -46.07
C CYS A 258 14.56 4.21 -46.78
N ALA A 259 15.10 5.23 -46.13
CA ALA A 259 16.22 6.04 -46.64
C ALA A 259 17.59 5.39 -46.41
N VAL A 260 17.62 4.20 -45.79
CA VAL A 260 18.84 3.40 -45.62
C VAL A 260 19.36 3.00 -46.98
N ALA A 261 20.59 3.39 -47.27
CA ALA A 261 21.27 2.97 -48.49
C ALA A 261 21.35 1.43 -48.50
N PRO A 262 20.99 0.75 -49.60
CA PRO A 262 21.28 -0.66 -49.75
C PRO A 262 22.80 -0.83 -49.76
N GLU A 263 23.39 -1.29 -48.66
CA GLU A 263 24.79 -1.72 -48.70
C GLU A 263 24.87 -3.06 -49.43
N ASP A 264 25.56 -2.99 -50.58
CA ASP A 264 26.39 -4.02 -51.17
C ASP A 264 25.74 -5.39 -51.40
N LEU A 265 25.01 -5.45 -52.53
CA LEU A 265 25.04 -6.60 -53.41
C LEU A 265 26.46 -6.74 -54.00
N THR A 266 27.41 -7.23 -53.20
CA THR A 266 28.61 -7.87 -53.74
C THR A 266 28.80 -9.22 -53.04
N PRO A 267 29.01 -10.30 -53.83
CA PRO A 267 28.97 -11.68 -53.37
C PRO A 267 30.14 -12.07 -52.47
#